data_AF-Q93XB8-F1
#
_entry.id   AF-Q93XB8-F1
#
_cell.length_a   1.000
_cell.length_b   1.000
_cell.length_c   1.000
_cell.angle_alpha   90.00
_cell.angle_beta   90.00
_cell.angle_gamma   90.00
#
_symmetry.space_group_name_H-M   'P 1'
#
loop_
_entity.id
_entity.type
_entity.pdbx_description
1 polymer ?
#
loop_
_entity_poly.entity_id
_entity_poly.type
_entity_poly.pdbx_seq_one_letter_code
_entity_poly.pdbx_strand_id
1 'polypeptide(L)'
;EFRKAVSRFMEKVRGDKVTFDPDHIVMSGGATGAHETLAFCLADPGDAFLVPTPYYPGFDRDLRWRTGVQLFPVVCESSNNFKITKEALESAYEKAQESNIRIKGLLIN
;
A
#
# COMPACT_ATOMS: atom_id res chain seq x y z
N GLU A 1 1.75 -27.61 -0.74
CA GLU A 1 3.06 -27.52 -1.40
C GLU A 1 3.43 -26.12 -1.87
N PHE A 2 2.76 -25.51 -2.85
CA PHE A 2 3.17 -24.19 -3.36
C PHE A 2 3.17 -23.06 -2.32
N ARG A 3 2.07 -22.85 -1.58
CA ARG A 3 2.00 -21.82 -0.50
C ARG A 3 3.09 -22.02 0.56
N LYS A 4 3.40 -23.27 0.92
CA LYS A 4 4.50 -23.59 1.85
C LYS A 4 5.86 -23.19 1.28
N ALA A 5 6.09 -23.42 -0.02
CA ALA A 5 7.33 -23.01 -0.67
C ALA A 5 7.48 -21.48 -0.74
N VAL A 6 6.41 -20.75 -1.07
CA VAL A 6 6.38 -19.28 -1.04
C VAL A 6 6.67 -18.77 0.38
N SER A 7 6.01 -19.35 1.38
CA SER A 7 6.25 -19.03 2.79
C SER A 7 7.74 -19.16 3.15
N ARG A 8 8.33 -20.33 2.92
CA ARG A 8 9.75 -20.59 3.22
C ARG A 8 10.69 -19.66 2.46
N PHE A 9 10.36 -19.33 1.22
CA PHE A 9 11.13 -18.36 0.44
C PHE A 9 11.08 -16.96 1.05
N MET A 10 9.90 -16.49 1.46
CA MET A 10 9.73 -15.18 2.11
C MET A 10 10.46 -15.09 3.45
N GLU A 11 10.45 -16.16 4.25
CA GLU A 11 11.22 -16.26 5.50
C GLU A 11 12.71 -16.11 5.24
N LYS A 12 13.24 -16.85 4.25
CA LYS A 12 14.64 -16.78 3.85
C LYS A 12 15.05 -15.39 3.34
N VAL A 13 14.20 -14.73 2.55
CA VAL A 13 14.44 -13.34 2.09
C VAL A 13 14.52 -12.36 3.27
N ARG A 14 13.83 -12.64 4.38
CA ARG A 14 13.93 -11.88 5.63
C ARG A 14 15.05 -12.35 6.56
N GLY A 15 15.91 -13.26 6.09
CA GLY A 15 17.02 -13.82 6.86
C GLY A 15 16.58 -14.71 8.01
N ASP A 16 15.45 -15.42 7.85
CA ASP A 16 14.87 -16.34 8.82
C ASP A 16 14.53 -15.69 10.18
N LYS A 17 14.38 -14.36 10.20
CA LYS A 17 14.02 -13.56 11.40
C LYS A 17 12.53 -13.55 11.70
N VAL A 18 11.70 -13.95 10.75
CA VAL A 18 10.23 -13.98 10.84
C VAL A 18 9.72 -15.24 10.16
N THR A 19 8.54 -15.69 10.58
CA THR A 19 7.83 -16.81 9.96
C THR A 19 6.55 -16.31 9.28
N PHE A 20 6.11 -17.02 8.25
CA PHE A 20 4.84 -16.77 7.59
C PHE A 20 3.96 -18.02 7.70
N ASP A 21 2.69 -17.84 8.03
CA ASP A 21 1.72 -18.94 7.99
C ASP A 21 1.28 -19.16 6.53
N PRO A 22 1.52 -20.34 5.94
CA PRO A 22 1.09 -20.63 4.57
C PRO A 22 -0.43 -20.54 4.37
N ASP A 23 -1.24 -20.62 5.43
CA ASP A 23 -2.70 -20.44 5.35
C ASP A 23 -3.13 -18.97 5.26
N HIS A 24 -2.23 -18.03 5.55
CA HIS A 24 -2.45 -16.60 5.30
C HIS A 24 -1.89 -16.11 3.96
N ILE A 25 -1.28 -16.99 3.15
CA ILE A 25 -0.76 -16.66 1.82
C ILE A 25 -1.85 -16.89 0.77
N VAL A 26 -2.32 -15.81 0.15
CA VAL A 26 -3.27 -15.85 -0.97
C VAL A 26 -2.57 -15.44 -2.25
N MET A 27 -2.81 -16.19 -3.34
CA MET A 27 -2.22 -15.90 -4.64
C MET A 27 -3.09 -14.92 -5.44
N SER A 28 -2.46 -14.14 -6.31
CA SER A 28 -3.11 -13.14 -7.17
C SER A 28 -2.52 -13.15 -8.58
N GLY A 29 -3.11 -12.38 -9.50
CA GLY A 29 -2.55 -12.10 -10.82
C GLY A 29 -1.31 -11.19 -10.76
N GLY A 30 -0.25 -11.65 -10.08
CA GLY A 30 0.93 -10.86 -9.75
C GLY A 30 0.64 -9.73 -8.75
N ALA A 31 1.63 -8.84 -8.57
CA ALA A 31 1.50 -7.69 -7.68
C ALA A 31 0.37 -6.74 -8.13
N THR A 32 0.17 -6.54 -9.43
CA THR A 32 -0.95 -5.75 -9.96
C THR A 32 -2.31 -6.28 -9.51
N GLY A 33 -2.56 -7.58 -9.62
CA GLY A 33 -3.79 -8.16 -9.11
C GLY A 33 -3.91 -8.12 -7.57
N ALA A 34 -2.78 -8.21 -6.86
CA ALA A 34 -2.76 -8.10 -5.39
C ALA A 34 -3.15 -6.71 -4.92
N HIS A 35 -2.58 -5.66 -5.52
CA HIS A 35 -2.89 -4.26 -5.19
C HIS A 35 -4.39 -3.98 -5.33
N GLU A 36 -4.97 -4.34 -6.47
CA GLU A 36 -6.38 -4.11 -6.72
C GLU A 36 -7.30 -4.91 -5.78
N THR A 37 -6.97 -6.18 -5.54
CA THR A 37 -7.73 -7.02 -4.60
C THR A 37 -7.69 -6.46 -3.19
N LEU A 38 -6.53 -5.98 -2.73
CA LEU A 38 -6.41 -5.33 -1.42
C LEU A 38 -7.22 -4.05 -1.34
N ALA A 39 -7.21 -3.23 -2.40
CA ALA A 39 -8.03 -2.02 -2.45
C ALA A 39 -9.53 -2.35 -2.32
N PHE A 40 -10.03 -3.36 -3.05
CA PHE A 40 -11.42 -3.83 -2.90
C PHE A 40 -11.75 -4.34 -1.50
N CYS A 41 -10.81 -4.97 -0.80
CA CYS A 41 -11.05 -5.51 0.55
C CYS A 41 -11.04 -4.44 1.64
N LEU A 42 -10.31 -3.34 1.44
CA LEU A 42 -9.97 -2.40 2.52
C LEU A 42 -10.65 -1.03 2.39
N ALA A 43 -11.18 -0.68 1.22
CA ALA A 43 -11.72 0.63 0.91
C ALA A 43 -12.93 0.57 -0.03
N ASP A 44 -13.88 1.49 0.18
CA ASP A 44 -15.04 1.65 -0.70
C ASP A 44 -14.75 2.70 -1.80
N PRO A 45 -15.51 2.74 -2.91
CA PRO A 45 -15.39 3.82 -3.89
C PRO A 45 -15.52 5.21 -3.24
N GLY A 46 -14.55 6.09 -3.49
CA GLY A 46 -14.46 7.42 -2.88
C GLY A 46 -13.58 7.50 -1.63
N ASP A 47 -13.28 6.37 -0.97
CA ASP A 47 -12.24 6.32 0.06
C ASP A 47 -10.84 6.53 -0.55
N ALA A 48 -9.82 6.77 0.28
CA ALA A 48 -8.45 6.95 -0.19
C ALA A 48 -7.39 6.21 0.62
N PHE A 49 -6.27 5.91 -0.03
CA PHE A 49 -5.03 5.51 0.63
C PHE A 49 -4.01 6.65 0.59
N LEU A 50 -3.27 6.84 1.68
CA LEU A 50 -2.07 7.68 1.68
C LEU A 50 -0.95 6.98 0.90
N VAL A 51 -0.21 7.73 0.07
CA VAL A 51 0.94 7.22 -0.68
C VAL A 51 2.12 8.20 -0.68
N PRO A 52 3.30 7.81 -0.17
CA PRO A 52 4.51 8.63 -0.27
C PRO A 52 4.92 8.93 -1.70
N THR A 53 5.28 10.17 -2.01
CA THR A 53 5.76 10.56 -3.35
C THR A 53 7.28 10.77 -3.37
N PRO A 54 8.01 10.31 -4.40
CA PRO A 54 7.51 9.61 -5.59
C PRO A 54 7.15 8.13 -5.31
N TYR A 55 6.17 7.60 -6.04
CA TYR A 55 5.73 6.19 -5.95
C TYR A 55 5.72 5.50 -7.33
N TYR A 56 5.46 4.18 -7.34
CA TYR A 56 5.31 3.38 -8.56
C TYR A 56 4.09 3.82 -9.39
N PRO A 57 4.26 4.40 -10.60
CA PRO A 57 3.15 4.99 -11.36
C PRO A 57 2.00 4.02 -11.70
N GLY A 58 2.26 2.71 -11.70
CA GLY A 58 1.20 1.71 -11.92
C GLY A 58 0.13 1.70 -10.82
N PHE A 59 0.39 2.26 -9.64
CA PHE A 59 -0.61 2.43 -8.58
C PHE A 59 -1.82 3.24 -9.03
N ASP A 60 -1.64 4.25 -9.88
CA ASP A 60 -2.76 5.03 -10.40
C ASP A 60 -3.77 4.18 -11.18
N ARG A 61 -3.29 3.12 -11.84
CA ARG A 61 -4.13 2.14 -12.51
C ARG A 61 -4.62 1.08 -11.52
N ASP A 62 -3.68 0.42 -10.85
CA ASP A 62 -3.92 -0.81 -10.07
C ASP A 62 -4.83 -0.56 -8.87
N LEU A 63 -4.73 0.60 -8.22
CA LEU A 63 -5.46 0.89 -6.99
C LEU A 63 -6.72 1.72 -7.21
N ARG A 64 -6.90 2.38 -8.36
CA ARG A 64 -7.98 3.38 -8.55
C ARG A 64 -8.99 2.98 -9.63
N TRP A 65 -8.53 2.38 -10.73
CA TRP A 65 -9.31 2.33 -11.97
C TRP A 65 -10.66 1.62 -11.80
N ARG A 66 -10.66 0.41 -11.24
CA ARG A 66 -11.89 -0.38 -11.05
C ARG A 66 -12.48 -0.30 -9.65
N THR A 67 -11.69 0.15 -8.68
CA THR A 67 -12.05 0.21 -7.25
C THR A 67 -12.77 1.52 -6.91
N GLY A 68 -12.54 2.59 -7.68
CA GLY A 68 -13.01 3.94 -7.34
C GLY A 68 -12.28 4.58 -6.15
N VAL A 69 -11.24 3.91 -5.63
CA VAL A 69 -10.42 4.42 -4.52
C VAL A 69 -9.48 5.50 -5.03
N GLN A 70 -9.18 6.48 -4.18
CA GLN A 70 -8.26 7.57 -4.48
C GLN A 70 -6.88 7.33 -3.86
N LEU A 71 -5.86 7.97 -4.43
CA LEU A 71 -4.53 8.04 -3.84
C LEU A 71 -4.28 9.46 -3.36
N PHE A 72 -4.01 9.61 -2.07
CA PHE A 72 -3.75 10.89 -1.44
C PHE A 72 -2.25 11.01 -1.14
N PRO A 73 -1.55 12.01 -1.70
CA PRO A 73 -0.09 12.05 -1.66
C PRO A 73 0.45 12.46 -0.29
N VAL A 74 1.51 11.78 0.15
CA VAL A 74 2.38 12.18 1.25
C VAL A 74 3.68 12.68 0.64
N VAL A 75 3.88 14.00 0.64
CA VAL A 75 5.03 14.61 -0.05
C VAL A 75 6.31 14.33 0.73
N CYS A 76 7.25 13.63 0.10
CA CYS A 76 8.61 13.45 0.62
C CYS A 76 9.58 14.33 -0.17
N GLU A 77 10.52 14.96 0.54
CA GLU A 77 11.39 15.98 -0.04
C GLU A 77 12.83 15.47 -0.21
N SER A 78 13.53 16.00 -1.21
CA SER A 78 14.95 15.69 -1.41
C SER A 78 15.83 16.17 -0.26
N SER A 79 15.41 17.20 0.49
CA SER A 79 16.09 17.79 1.65
C SER A 79 16.46 16.75 2.72
N ASN A 80 15.67 15.68 2.86
CA ASN A 80 15.90 14.60 3.82
C ASN A 80 16.17 13.22 3.16
N ASN A 81 16.49 13.21 1.86
CA ASN A 81 16.60 12.01 1.02
C ASN A 81 15.28 11.24 0.85
N PHE A 82 14.17 11.95 0.64
CA PHE A 82 12.84 11.38 0.43
C PHE A 82 12.37 10.45 1.55
N LYS A 83 12.82 10.71 2.78
CA LYS A 83 12.32 9.99 3.95
C LYS A 83 10.92 10.44 4.27
N ILE A 84 10.05 9.46 4.52
CA ILE A 84 8.72 9.70 5.10
C ILE A 84 8.92 10.29 6.49
N THR A 85 8.27 11.42 6.77
CA THR A 85 8.28 12.04 8.10
C THR A 85 6.90 11.93 8.72
N LYS A 86 6.86 11.98 10.06
CA LYS A 86 5.61 11.99 10.82
C LYS A 86 4.79 13.22 10.43
N GLU A 87 5.43 14.36 10.32
CA GLU A 87 4.83 15.65 10.00
C GLU A 87 4.19 15.62 8.60
N ALA A 88 4.84 14.99 7.62
CA ALA A 88 4.28 14.84 6.27
C ALA A 88 3.05 13.92 6.27
N LEU A 89 3.07 12.84 7.06
CA LEU A 89 1.93 11.93 7.21
C LEU A 89 0.74 12.62 7.87
N GLU A 90 0.96 13.31 9.00
CA GLU A 90 -0.07 14.06 9.72
C GLU A 90 -0.66 15.16 8.84
N SER A 91 0.17 15.96 8.17
CA SER A 91 -0.30 17.02 7.26
C SER A 91 -1.13 16.46 6.10
N ALA A 92 -0.73 15.33 5.51
CA ALA A 92 -1.50 14.71 4.44
C ALA A 92 -2.85 14.16 4.94
N TYR A 93 -2.86 13.54 6.11
CA TYR A 93 -4.08 13.04 6.74
C TYR A 93 -5.06 14.17 7.09
N GLU A 94 -4.58 15.25 7.71
CA GLU A 94 -5.39 16.43 8.04
C GLU A 94 -6.01 17.07 6.79
N LYS A 95 -5.22 17.29 5.73
CA LYS A 95 -5.72 17.82 4.45
C LYS A 95 -6.79 16.93 3.81
N ALA A 96 -6.66 15.61 3.94
CA ALA A 96 -7.68 14.68 3.49
C ALA A 96 -8.97 14.83 4.29
N GLN A 97 -8.88 14.96 5.62
CA GLN A 97 -10.04 15.21 6.49
C GLN A 97 -10.74 16.54 6.16
N GLU A 98 -9.99 17.62 5.96
CA GLU A 98 -10.53 18.92 5.55
C GLU A 98 -11.28 18.84 4.20
N SER A 99 -10.81 17.95 3.32
CA SER A 99 -11.42 17.67 2.02
C SER A 99 -12.59 16.67 2.09
N ASN A 100 -12.99 16.24 3.30
CA ASN A 100 -13.99 15.18 3.53
C ASN A 100 -13.64 13.85 2.85
N ILE A 101 -12.36 13.55 2.68
CA ILE A 101 -11.86 12.29 2.13
C ILE A 101 -11.53 11.35 3.28
N ARG A 102 -12.13 10.16 3.26
CA ARG A 102 -11.88 9.13 4.28
C ARG A 102 -10.63 8.32 3.92
N ILE A 103 -9.59 8.46 4.73
CA ILE A 103 -8.37 7.66 4.61
C ILE A 103 -8.57 6.27 5.23
N LYS A 104 -8.21 5.21 4.49
CA LYS A 104 -8.37 3.80 4.89
C LYS A 104 -7.06 3.07 5.18
N GLY A 105 -5.95 3.65 4.76
CA GLY A 105 -4.63 3.08 5.02
C GLY A 105 -3.51 3.91 4.40
N LEU A 106 -2.28 3.44 4.63
CA LEU A 106 -1.05 3.98 4.09
C LEU A 106 -0.34 2.89 3.30
N LEU A 107 0.02 3.16 2.05
CA LEU A 107 0.70 2.22 1.18
C LEU A 107 2.19 2.59 1.08
N ILE A 108 3.08 1.67 1.49
CA ILE A 108 4.53 1.87 1.58
C ILE A 108 5.24 0.84 0.69
N ASN A 109 6.28 1.29 -0.02
CA ASN A 109 7.19 0.46 -0.80
C ASN A 109 8.54 0.30 -0.12
#